data_AF-A0AAV5W413-F1
#
_entry.id   AF-A0AAV5W413-F1
#
_cell.length_a   1.000
_cell.length_b   1.000
_cell.length_c   1.000
_cell.angle_alpha   90.00
_cell.angle_beta   90.00
_cell.angle_gamma   90.00
#
_symmetry.space_group_name_H-M   'P 1'
#
loop_
_entity.id
_entity.type
_entity.pdbx_description
1 polymer ?
#
loop_
_entity_poly.entity_id
_entity_poly.type
_entity_poly.pdbx_seq_one_letter_code
_entity_poly.pdbx_strand_id
1 'polypeptide(L)'
;TLAGGIYSMLMITIERYVSTTRYKTYESSGRSLGVALSAVQLTLSGAFYYLIIYFYDLNRIYARCNVVSEEGLLFHRIQGGLLTCVQLFSITAFYSLLRYNKRLLDTRGLSLTERYQLSENVRTLHLLVPVVSSHISLNLLVVISYLESLGFLHLHSVIVPCILYLRYRRELYAQQRLRRANATDDAGFSERHITIVQSAW
;
A
#
# COMPACT_ATOMS: atom_id res chain seq x y z
N THR A 1 -4.62 -16.16 -2.71
CA THR A 1 -4.98 -14.71 -2.68
C THR A 1 -4.23 -13.93 -1.60
N LEU A 2 -4.14 -14.40 -0.34
CA LEU A 2 -3.39 -13.70 0.73
C LEU A 2 -1.90 -13.48 0.41
N ALA A 3 -1.17 -14.54 0.04
CA ALA A 3 0.26 -14.43 -0.28
C ALA A 3 0.51 -13.46 -1.45
N GLY A 4 -0.35 -13.50 -2.48
CA GLY A 4 -0.29 -12.55 -3.60
C GLY A 4 -0.46 -11.09 -3.16
N GLY A 5 -1.40 -10.80 -2.24
CA GLY A 5 -1.56 -9.47 -1.66
C GLY A 5 -0.32 -8.99 -0.89
N ILE A 6 0.32 -9.90 -0.13
CA ILE A 6 1.56 -9.61 0.60
C ILE A 6 2.72 -9.32 -0.34
N TYR A 7 2.89 -10.13 -1.39
CA TYR A 7 3.91 -9.89 -2.40
C TYR A 7 3.66 -8.60 -3.18
N SER A 8 2.40 -8.28 -3.52
CA SER A 8 2.05 -6.96 -4.10
C SER A 8 2.50 -5.82 -3.19
N MET A 9 2.21 -5.89 -1.89
CA MET A 9 2.63 -4.85 -0.95
C MET A 9 4.15 -4.73 -0.87
N LEU A 10 4.88 -5.85 -0.90
CA LEU A 10 6.34 -5.85 -0.94
C LEU A 10 6.86 -5.18 -2.22
N MET A 11 6.32 -5.54 -3.39
CA MET A 11 6.73 -4.95 -4.67
C MET A 11 6.45 -3.44 -4.72
N ILE A 12 5.28 -3.01 -4.25
CA ILE A 12 4.95 -1.58 -4.14
C ILE A 12 5.93 -0.89 -3.17
N THR A 13 6.27 -1.51 -2.05
CA THR A 13 7.26 -0.96 -1.11
C THR A 13 8.61 -0.76 -1.78
N ILE A 14 9.09 -1.75 -2.54
CA ILE A 14 10.35 -1.69 -3.30
C ILE A 14 10.27 -0.59 -4.36
N GLU A 15 9.19 -0.52 -5.14
CA GLU A 15 8.97 0.51 -6.15
C GLU A 15 9.01 1.91 -5.51
N ARG A 16 8.31 2.13 -4.40
CA ARG A 16 8.30 3.41 -3.68
C ARG A 16 9.67 3.74 -3.10
N TYR A 17 10.42 2.74 -2.65
CA TYR A 17 11.79 2.93 -2.18
C TYR A 17 12.72 3.37 -3.31
N VAL A 18 12.64 2.72 -4.47
CA VAL A 18 13.42 3.11 -5.66
C VAL A 18 12.99 4.49 -6.14
N SER A 19 11.70 4.81 -6.18
CA SER A 19 11.19 6.13 -6.53
C SER A 19 11.70 7.22 -5.57
N THR A 20 11.80 6.90 -4.29
CA THR A 20 12.33 7.81 -3.26
C THR A 20 13.83 8.04 -3.40
N THR A 21 14.61 6.98 -3.66
CA THR A 21 16.08 7.09 -3.77
C THR A 21 16.53 7.65 -5.11
N ARG A 22 15.79 7.36 -6.19
CA ARG A 22 16.09 7.77 -7.56
C ARG A 22 15.13 8.80 -8.11
N TYR A 23 14.53 9.64 -7.26
CA TYR A 23 13.50 10.61 -7.67
C TYR A 23 13.87 11.35 -8.96
N LYS A 24 15.10 11.89 -9.04
CA LYS A 24 15.63 12.61 -10.22
C LYS A 24 15.56 11.86 -11.56
N THR A 25 15.69 10.53 -11.55
CA THR A 25 15.78 9.69 -12.77
C THR A 25 14.63 8.72 -12.89
N TYR A 26 13.67 8.75 -11.96
CA TYR A 26 12.61 7.77 -11.88
C TYR A 26 11.67 7.82 -13.08
N GLU A 27 11.42 9.01 -13.63
CA GLU A 27 10.48 9.20 -14.74
C GLU A 27 10.87 8.41 -16.00
N SER A 28 12.17 8.34 -16.33
CA SER A 28 12.65 7.61 -17.50
C SER A 28 12.72 6.10 -17.30
N SER A 29 12.97 5.64 -16.06
CA SER A 29 13.18 4.22 -15.75
C SER A 29 11.95 3.51 -15.17
N GLY A 30 10.97 4.24 -14.65
CA GLY A 30 9.90 3.69 -13.79
C GLY A 30 9.04 2.63 -14.47
N ARG A 31 8.76 2.78 -15.78
CA ARG A 31 7.94 1.82 -16.52
C ARG A 31 8.59 0.44 -16.62
N SER A 32 9.88 0.39 -16.96
CA SER A 32 10.62 -0.86 -17.05
C SER A 32 10.73 -1.58 -15.70
N LEU A 33 10.96 -0.81 -14.62
CA LEU A 33 11.01 -1.31 -13.26
C LEU A 33 9.66 -1.92 -12.85
N GLY A 34 8.54 -1.23 -13.11
CA GLY A 34 7.21 -1.73 -12.76
C GLY A 34 6.88 -3.06 -13.45
N VAL A 35 7.24 -3.21 -14.73
CA VAL A 35 7.06 -4.47 -15.48
C VAL A 35 7.93 -5.58 -14.89
N ALA A 36 9.21 -5.29 -14.61
CA ALA A 36 10.12 -6.27 -14.01
C ALA A 36 9.64 -6.73 -12.63
N LEU A 37 9.23 -5.81 -11.76
CA LEU A 37 8.69 -6.13 -10.43
C LEU A 37 7.40 -6.97 -10.53
N SER A 38 6.54 -6.66 -11.50
CA SER A 38 5.31 -7.43 -11.74
C SER A 38 5.60 -8.86 -12.20
N ALA A 39 6.59 -9.05 -13.08
CA ALA A 39 7.03 -10.38 -13.52
C ALA A 39 7.63 -11.19 -12.35
N VAL A 40 8.46 -10.55 -11.52
CA VAL A 40 9.01 -11.16 -10.30
C VAL A 40 7.88 -11.56 -9.34
N GLN A 41 6.89 -10.70 -9.14
CA GLN A 41 5.75 -10.98 -8.29
C GLN A 41 4.96 -12.20 -8.75
N LEU A 42 4.69 -12.30 -10.06
CA LEU A 42 3.95 -13.40 -10.65
C LEU A 42 4.73 -14.72 -10.50
N THR A 43 6.04 -14.66 -10.72
CA THR A 43 6.94 -15.82 -10.55
C THR A 43 6.98 -16.30 -9.10
N LEU A 44 7.16 -15.39 -8.14
CA LEU A 44 7.15 -15.72 -6.72
C LEU A 44 5.80 -16.29 -6.27
N SER A 45 4.69 -15.67 -6.71
CA SER A 45 3.35 -16.14 -6.38
C SER A 45 3.05 -17.51 -6.98
N GLY A 46 3.49 -17.76 -8.21
CA GLY A 46 3.35 -19.04 -8.90
C GLY A 46 4.18 -20.15 -8.23
N ALA A 47 5.45 -19.88 -7.95
CA ALA A 47 6.33 -20.82 -7.24
C ALA A 47 5.76 -21.17 -5.85
N PHE A 48 5.24 -20.18 -5.15
CA PHE A 48 4.61 -20.37 -3.85
C PHE A 48 3.37 -21.26 -3.93
N TYR A 49 2.51 -21.04 -4.92
CA TYR A 49 1.31 -21.86 -5.13
C TYR A 49 1.67 -23.29 -5.54
N TYR A 50 2.69 -23.46 -6.37
CA TYR A 50 3.23 -24.75 -6.73
C TYR A 50 3.72 -25.53 -5.50
N LEU A 51 4.47 -24.90 -4.59
CA LEU A 51 4.92 -25.55 -3.35
C LEU A 51 3.74 -25.98 -2.47
N ILE A 52 2.70 -25.16 -2.36
CA ILE A 52 1.48 -25.54 -1.62
C ILE A 52 0.88 -26.81 -2.21
N ILE A 53 0.72 -26.87 -3.54
CA ILE A 53 0.17 -28.06 -4.21
C ILE A 53 1.08 -29.27 -4.02
N TYR A 54 2.40 -29.09 -4.13
CA TYR A 54 3.37 -30.17 -4.00
C TYR A 54 3.32 -30.83 -2.61
N PHE A 55 3.16 -30.04 -1.54
CA PHE A 55 3.02 -30.54 -0.17
C PHE A 55 1.56 -30.85 0.21
N TYR A 56 0.61 -30.68 -0.71
CA TYR A 56 -0.78 -31.03 -0.49
C TYR A 56 -1.01 -32.51 -0.76
N ASP A 57 -1.58 -33.20 0.22
CA ASP A 57 -1.88 -34.63 0.11
C ASP A 57 -3.14 -34.85 -0.75
N LEU A 58 -2.94 -34.99 -2.06
CA LEU A 58 -3.98 -35.23 -3.05
C LEU A 58 -4.59 -36.64 -2.98
N ASN A 59 -3.98 -37.58 -2.26
CA ASN A 59 -4.39 -38.98 -2.23
C ASN A 59 -5.47 -39.29 -1.18
N ARG A 60 -5.95 -38.29 -0.41
CA ARG A 60 -6.99 -38.48 0.60
C ARG A 60 -8.41 -38.33 0.02
N ILE A 61 -9.28 -39.28 0.40
CA ILE A 61 -10.64 -39.46 -0.15
C ILE A 61 -11.68 -38.45 0.45
N TYR A 62 -11.30 -37.63 1.44
CA TYR A 62 -12.21 -36.70 2.09
C TYR A 62 -11.93 -35.24 1.70
N ALA A 63 -12.96 -34.54 1.23
CA ALA A 63 -12.91 -33.10 1.00
C ALA A 63 -12.77 -32.35 2.34
N ARG A 64 -11.57 -31.85 2.65
CA ARG A 64 -11.38 -30.89 3.74
C ARG A 64 -11.61 -29.47 3.22
N CYS A 65 -12.37 -28.67 3.96
CA CYS A 65 -12.42 -27.21 3.78
C CYS A 65 -11.12 -26.51 4.23
N ASN A 66 -10.11 -27.27 4.70
CA ASN A 66 -8.85 -26.74 5.19
C ASN A 66 -7.67 -27.31 4.39
N VAL A 67 -6.78 -26.42 3.96
CA VAL A 67 -5.60 -26.72 3.13
C VAL A 67 -4.50 -27.43 3.92
N VAL A 68 -4.57 -27.42 5.25
CA VAL A 68 -3.50 -27.94 6.12
C VAL A 68 -3.61 -29.47 6.30
N SER A 69 -2.70 -30.22 5.67
CA SER A 69 -2.41 -31.62 6.00
C SER A 69 -1.54 -31.70 7.25
N GLU A 70 -1.55 -32.83 7.96
CA GLU A 70 -0.68 -33.04 9.15
C GLU A 70 0.80 -32.98 8.77
N GLU A 71 1.17 -33.51 7.61
CA GLU A 71 2.55 -33.46 7.07
C GLU A 71 2.95 -32.05 6.62
N GLY A 72 1.99 -31.26 6.10
CA GLY A 72 2.20 -29.88 5.67
C GLY A 72 2.17 -28.83 6.79
N LEU A 73 1.88 -29.23 8.04
CA LEU A 73 1.71 -28.28 9.14
C LEU A 73 2.97 -27.45 9.41
N LEU A 74 4.14 -28.10 9.45
CA LEU A 74 5.42 -27.41 9.68
C LEU A 74 5.71 -26.42 8.55
N PHE A 75 5.49 -26.84 7.30
CA PHE A 75 5.66 -25.99 6.11
C PHE A 75 4.76 -24.76 6.20
N HIS A 76 3.46 -24.95 6.46
CA HIS A 76 2.51 -23.83 6.58
C HIS A 76 2.81 -22.91 7.76
N ARG A 77 3.34 -23.43 8.87
CA ARG A 77 3.75 -22.61 10.02
C ARG A 77 4.96 -21.73 9.68
N ILE A 78 6.00 -22.29 9.07
CA ILE A 78 7.18 -21.53 8.62
C ILE A 78 6.76 -20.48 7.58
N GLN A 79 5.92 -20.89 6.62
CA GLN A 79 5.38 -20.04 5.58
C GLN A 79 4.59 -18.85 6.16
N GLY A 80 3.67 -19.10 7.11
CA GLY A 80 2.90 -18.06 7.78
C GLY A 80 3.79 -17.09 8.57
N GLY A 81 4.81 -17.60 9.26
CA GLY A 81 5.83 -16.80 9.93
C GLY A 81 6.57 -15.86 8.97
N LEU A 82 7.08 -16.41 7.86
CA LEU A 82 7.79 -15.63 6.83
C LEU A 82 6.93 -14.52 6.24
N LEU A 83 5.67 -14.83 5.88
CA LEU A 83 4.74 -13.84 5.33
C LEU A 83 4.42 -12.73 6.35
N THR A 84 4.29 -13.08 7.63
CA THR A 84 4.09 -12.10 8.72
C THR A 84 5.31 -11.18 8.85
N CYS A 85 6.52 -11.73 8.80
CA CYS A 85 7.74 -10.92 8.81
C CYS A 85 7.81 -9.94 7.62
N VAL A 86 7.46 -10.40 6.41
CA VAL A 86 7.41 -9.54 5.21
C VAL A 86 6.39 -8.42 5.36
N GLN A 87 5.22 -8.70 5.95
CA GLN A 87 4.20 -7.69 6.24
C GLN A 87 4.70 -6.62 7.22
N LEU A 88 5.31 -7.04 8.34
CA LEU A 88 5.87 -6.13 9.34
C LEU A 88 7.01 -5.28 8.77
N PHE A 89 7.86 -5.87 7.93
CA PHE A 89 8.87 -5.14 7.19
C PHE A 89 8.24 -4.10 6.24
N SER A 90 7.20 -4.47 5.50
CA SER A 90 6.56 -3.57 4.55
C SER A 90 5.96 -2.34 5.24
N ILE A 91 5.22 -2.51 6.34
CA ILE A 91 4.61 -1.38 7.06
C ILE A 91 5.67 -0.46 7.68
N THR A 92 6.71 -1.03 8.28
CA THR A 92 7.82 -0.24 8.86
C THR A 92 8.54 0.54 7.79
N ALA A 93 8.80 -0.07 6.63
CA ALA A 93 9.34 0.62 5.46
C ALA A 93 8.43 1.76 4.99
N PHE A 94 7.13 1.53 4.80
CA PHE A 94 6.16 2.57 4.39
C PHE A 94 6.18 3.81 5.30
N TYR A 95 6.13 3.61 6.63
CA TYR A 95 6.21 4.73 7.57
C TYR A 95 7.56 5.44 7.54
N SER A 96 8.64 4.68 7.39
CA SER A 96 10.01 5.23 7.32
C SER A 96 10.19 6.08 6.06
N LEU A 97 9.74 5.57 4.91
CA LEU A 97 9.70 6.24 3.62
C LEU A 97 8.85 7.51 3.67
N LEU A 98 7.67 7.47 4.30
CA LEU A 98 6.81 8.63 4.44
C LEU A 98 7.50 9.74 5.26
N ARG A 99 8.13 9.38 6.38
CA ARG A 99 8.89 10.34 7.21
C ARG A 99 10.09 10.92 6.47
N TYR A 100 10.83 10.07 5.77
CA TYR A 100 11.98 10.48 4.98
C TYR A 100 11.58 11.46 3.87
N ASN A 101 10.55 11.12 3.08
CA ASN A 101 10.09 11.97 1.98
C ASN A 101 9.57 13.33 2.45
N LYS A 102 8.88 13.39 3.60
CA LYS A 102 8.47 14.67 4.19
C LYS A 102 9.67 15.54 4.57
N ARG A 103 10.67 14.97 5.26
CA ARG A 103 11.89 15.69 5.62
C ARG A 103 12.65 16.19 4.39
N LEU A 104 12.70 15.38 3.33
CA LEU A 104 13.35 15.75 2.09
C LEU A 104 12.60 16.90 1.40
N LEU A 105 11.27 16.93 1.47
CA LEU A 105 10.45 17.99 0.88
C LEU A 105 10.66 19.35 1.56
N ASP A 106 10.95 19.33 2.87
CA ASP A 106 11.28 20.53 3.65
C ASP A 106 12.67 21.10 3.33
N THR A 107 13.50 20.36 2.57
CA THR A 107 14.84 20.80 2.18
C THR A 107 14.78 21.90 1.10
N ARG A 108 15.60 22.94 1.26
CA ARG A 108 15.76 24.01 0.28
C ARG A 108 16.67 23.55 -0.87
N GLY A 109 16.47 24.07 -2.08
CA GLY A 109 17.34 23.79 -3.23
C GLY A 109 16.90 22.62 -4.13
N LEU A 110 15.70 22.07 -3.90
CA LEU A 110 15.09 21.13 -4.85
C LEU A 110 14.55 21.88 -6.08
N SER A 111 14.75 21.31 -7.25
CA SER A 111 14.10 21.77 -8.48
C SER A 111 12.59 21.55 -8.43
N LEU A 112 11.84 22.25 -9.29
CA LEU A 112 10.38 22.13 -9.39
C LEU A 112 9.95 20.69 -9.68
N THR A 113 10.65 20.01 -10.60
CA THR A 113 10.37 18.62 -10.97
C THR A 113 10.62 17.66 -9.80
N GLU A 114 11.72 17.83 -9.06
CA GLU A 114 12.03 16.99 -7.91
C GLU A 114 11.01 17.17 -6.78
N ARG A 115 10.60 18.42 -6.49
CA ARG A 115 9.54 18.70 -5.52
C ARG A 115 8.21 18.08 -5.93
N TYR A 116 7.87 18.15 -7.21
CA TYR A 116 6.65 17.55 -7.74
C TYR A 116 6.66 16.02 -7.53
N GLN A 117 7.73 15.34 -7.95
CA GLN A 117 7.86 13.89 -7.81
C GLN A 117 7.82 13.45 -6.34
N LEU A 118 8.49 14.19 -5.46
CA LEU A 118 8.52 13.90 -4.03
C LEU A 118 7.15 14.13 -3.37
N SER A 119 6.46 15.22 -3.74
CA SER A 119 5.10 15.52 -3.28
C SER A 119 4.11 14.43 -3.70
N GLU A 120 4.21 13.97 -4.96
CA GLU A 120 3.39 12.87 -5.47
C GLU A 120 3.67 11.55 -4.74
N ASN A 121 4.95 11.26 -4.45
CA ASN A 121 5.33 10.11 -3.64
C ASN A 121 4.76 10.18 -2.22
N VAL A 122 4.82 11.34 -1.55
CA VAL A 122 4.23 11.54 -0.22
C VAL A 122 2.72 11.34 -0.25
N ARG A 123 2.04 11.89 -1.27
CA ARG A 123 0.60 11.72 -1.46
C ARG A 123 0.23 10.25 -1.66
N THR A 124 0.97 9.56 -2.53
CA THR A 124 0.77 8.13 -2.79
C THR A 124 1.00 7.29 -1.52
N LEU A 125 2.06 7.56 -0.77
CA LEU A 125 2.34 6.86 0.50
C LEU A 125 1.24 7.08 1.54
N HIS A 126 0.70 8.30 1.66
CA HIS A 126 -0.43 8.60 2.54
C HIS A 126 -1.70 7.82 2.19
N LEU A 127 -1.93 7.57 0.90
CA LEU A 127 -3.03 6.73 0.42
C LEU A 127 -2.77 5.24 0.69
N LEU A 128 -1.52 4.78 0.56
CA LEU A 128 -1.15 3.36 0.72
C LEU A 128 -1.04 2.91 2.18
N VAL A 129 -0.52 3.74 3.10
CA VAL A 129 -0.40 3.42 4.53
C VAL A 129 -1.68 2.84 5.17
N PRO A 130 -2.87 3.46 5.03
CA PRO A 130 -4.11 2.91 5.60
C PRO A 130 -4.53 1.58 4.97
N VAL A 131 -4.22 1.36 3.68
CA VAL A 131 -4.53 0.12 2.96
C VAL A 131 -3.65 -1.02 3.46
N VAL A 132 -2.35 -0.75 3.57
CA VAL A 132 -1.37 -1.72 4.10
C VAL A 132 -1.69 -2.02 5.56
N SER A 133 -2.00 -0.99 6.36
CA SER A 133 -2.40 -1.16 7.75
C SER A 133 -3.66 -2.01 7.90
N SER A 134 -4.71 -1.77 7.09
CA SER A 134 -5.93 -2.57 7.16
C SER A 134 -5.69 -4.01 6.76
N HIS A 135 -4.89 -4.24 5.71
CA HIS A 135 -4.49 -5.57 5.28
C HIS A 135 -3.78 -6.34 6.40
N ILE A 136 -2.84 -5.71 7.10
CA ILE A 136 -2.11 -6.34 8.21
C ILE A 136 -3.02 -6.59 9.41
N SER A 137 -3.84 -5.62 9.81
CA SER A 137 -4.78 -5.78 10.92
C SER A 137 -5.76 -6.94 10.67
N LEU A 138 -6.28 -7.07 9.44
CA LEU A 138 -7.16 -8.17 9.07
C LEU A 138 -6.42 -9.52 9.08
N ASN A 139 -5.17 -9.58 8.62
CA ASN A 139 -4.38 -10.82 8.68
C ASN A 139 -4.06 -11.24 10.11
N LEU A 140 -3.65 -10.30 10.96
CA LEU A 140 -3.40 -10.57 12.37
C LEU A 140 -4.67 -11.07 13.07
N LEU A 141 -5.83 -10.49 12.75
CA LEU A 141 -7.11 -10.95 13.28
C LEU A 141 -7.40 -12.40 12.86
N VAL A 142 -7.18 -12.77 11.59
CA VAL A 142 -7.33 -14.16 11.11
C VAL A 142 -6.39 -15.10 11.87
N VAL A 143 -5.12 -14.71 12.05
CA VAL A 143 -4.13 -15.52 12.78
C VAL A 143 -4.52 -15.71 14.25
N ILE A 144 -4.98 -14.65 14.93
CA ILE A 144 -5.35 -14.70 16.37
C ILE A 144 -6.65 -15.47 16.59
N SER A 145 -7.64 -15.28 15.72
CA SER A 145 -8.99 -15.84 15.90
C SER A 145 -9.09 -17.32 15.55
N TYR A 146 -8.07 -17.92 14.92
CA TYR A 146 -8.10 -19.28 14.38
C TYR A 146 -9.37 -19.57 13.54
N LEU A 147 -10.03 -18.52 13.02
CA LEU A 147 -11.25 -18.63 12.23
C LEU A 147 -10.92 -19.37 10.94
N GLU A 148 -11.72 -20.40 10.60
CA GLU A 148 -11.60 -21.14 9.35
C GLU A 148 -11.50 -20.16 8.17
N SER A 149 -10.33 -20.15 7.54
CA SER A 149 -9.80 -18.96 6.86
C SER A 149 -10.51 -18.60 5.56
N LEU A 150 -11.44 -19.42 5.06
CA LEU A 150 -12.08 -19.22 3.76
C LEU A 150 -13.07 -18.04 3.75
N GLY A 151 -13.94 -17.93 4.76
CA GLY A 151 -14.97 -16.88 4.79
C GLY A 151 -14.39 -15.46 4.91
N PHE A 152 -13.33 -15.32 5.71
CA PHE A 152 -12.68 -14.03 5.96
C PHE A 152 -11.84 -13.54 4.77
N LEU A 153 -11.28 -14.47 3.99
CA LEU A 153 -10.56 -14.18 2.74
C LEU A 153 -11.44 -13.46 1.71
N HIS A 154 -12.68 -13.93 1.57
CA HIS A 154 -13.65 -13.34 0.65
C HIS A 154 -14.12 -11.98 1.15
N LEU A 155 -14.34 -11.83 2.47
CA LEU A 155 -14.66 -10.54 3.07
C LEU A 155 -13.54 -9.50 2.82
N HIS A 156 -12.27 -9.90 2.92
CA HIS A 156 -11.13 -9.02 2.67
C HIS A 156 -11.15 -8.41 1.25
N SER A 157 -11.53 -9.20 0.24
CA SER A 157 -11.64 -8.74 -1.15
C SER A 157 -12.70 -7.66 -1.37
N VAL A 158 -13.69 -7.55 -0.47
CA VAL A 158 -14.76 -6.55 -0.51
C VAL A 158 -14.46 -5.38 0.43
N ILE A 159 -13.95 -5.65 1.63
CA ILE A 159 -13.67 -4.63 2.64
C ILE A 159 -12.63 -3.63 2.14
N VAL A 160 -11.52 -4.10 1.56
CA VAL A 160 -10.41 -3.21 1.16
C VAL A 160 -10.86 -2.19 0.09
N PRO A 161 -11.53 -2.59 -1.02
CA PRO A 161 -12.10 -1.65 -1.98
C PRO A 161 -13.14 -0.70 -1.35
N CYS A 162 -14.00 -1.20 -0.45
CA CYS A 162 -14.97 -0.35 0.24
C CYS A 162 -14.30 0.74 1.10
N ILE A 163 -13.27 0.40 1.87
CA ILE A 163 -12.50 1.38 2.66
C ILE A 163 -11.86 2.42 1.76
N LEU A 164 -11.24 1.97 0.65
CA LEU A 164 -10.64 2.85 -0.35
C LEU A 164 -11.66 3.80 -0.97
N TYR A 165 -12.82 3.28 -1.37
CA TYR A 165 -13.90 4.06 -1.96
C TYR A 165 -14.45 5.10 -0.98
N LEU A 166 -14.68 4.71 0.28
CA LEU A 166 -15.16 5.62 1.32
C LEU A 166 -14.15 6.73 1.63
N ARG A 167 -12.86 6.41 1.70
CA ARG A 167 -11.80 7.43 1.87
C ARG A 167 -11.73 8.36 0.68
N TYR A 168 -11.71 7.82 -0.54
CA TYR A 168 -11.68 8.60 -1.76
C TYR A 168 -12.87 9.57 -1.83
N ARG A 169 -14.09 9.11 -1.52
CA ARG A 169 -15.29 9.95 -1.42
C ARG A 169 -15.11 11.07 -0.39
N ARG A 170 -14.65 10.76 0.82
CA ARG A 170 -14.44 11.78 1.87
C ARG A 170 -13.45 12.86 1.43
N GLU A 171 -12.36 12.46 0.76
CA GLU A 171 -11.34 13.39 0.28
C GLU A 171 -11.86 14.27 -0.86
N LEU A 172 -12.65 13.69 -1.79
CA LEU A 172 -13.39 14.46 -2.80
C LEU A 172 -14.33 15.50 -2.19
N TYR A 173 -15.11 15.12 -1.18
CA TYR A 173 -16.00 16.06 -0.49
C TYR A 173 -15.22 17.17 0.23
N ALA A 174 -14.10 16.85 0.86
CA ALA A 174 -13.23 17.85 1.49
C ALA A 174 -12.67 18.84 0.45
N GLN A 175 -12.18 18.33 -0.69
CA GLN A 175 -11.69 19.18 -1.79
C GLN A 175 -12.79 20.04 -2.41
N GLN A 176 -13.99 19.49 -2.61
CA GLN A 176 -15.14 20.25 -3.11
C GLN A 176 -15.58 21.34 -2.14
N ARG A 177 -15.56 21.07 -0.81
CA ARG A 177 -15.84 22.10 0.20
C ARG A 177 -14.82 23.23 0.16
N LEU A 178 -13.53 22.91 0.04
CA LEU A 178 -12.47 23.93 -0.10
C LEU A 178 -12.64 24.76 -1.38
N ARG A 179 -12.92 24.11 -2.52
CA ARG A 179 -13.18 24.82 -3.79
C ARG A 179 -14.41 25.71 -3.71
N ARG A 180 -15.50 25.25 -3.09
CA ARG A 180 -16.71 26.07 -2.90
C ARG A 180 -16.43 27.26 -2.00
N ALA A 181 -15.74 27.06 -0.88
CA ALA A 181 -15.35 28.14 0.03
C ALA A 181 -14.48 29.19 -0.69
N ASN A 182 -13.56 28.77 -1.55
CA ASN A 182 -12.75 29.68 -2.36
C ASN A 182 -13.54 30.36 -3.48
N ALA A 183 -14.48 29.65 -4.13
CA ALA A 183 -15.27 30.18 -5.25
C ALA A 183 -16.36 31.17 -4.82
N THR A 184 -16.86 31.09 -3.58
CA THR A 184 -17.84 32.05 -3.05
C THR A 184 -17.23 33.38 -2.61
N ASP A 185 -15.91 33.54 -2.70
CA ASP A 185 -15.20 34.70 -2.15
C ASP A 185 -14.27 35.36 -3.20
N ASP A 186 -14.50 35.25 -4.51
CA ASP A 186 -13.62 35.89 -5.52
C ASP A 186 -13.54 37.42 -5.35
N ALA A 187 -14.56 38.06 -4.79
CA ALA A 187 -14.51 39.49 -4.44
C ALA A 187 -13.76 39.77 -3.11
N GLY A 188 -13.95 38.94 -2.07
CA GLY A 188 -13.38 39.18 -0.74
C GLY A 188 -12.03 38.52 -0.48
N PHE A 189 -11.66 37.48 -1.22
CA PHE A 189 -10.40 36.76 -1.11
C PHE A 189 -9.24 37.56 -1.71
N SER A 190 -9.45 38.18 -2.87
CA SER A 190 -8.49 39.12 -3.46
C SER A 190 -8.23 40.30 -2.53
N GLU A 191 -9.29 40.87 -1.95
CA GLU A 191 -9.21 41.97 -0.99
C GLU A 191 -8.45 41.60 0.29
N ARG A 192 -8.70 40.40 0.85
CA ARG A 192 -7.98 39.87 2.01
C ARG A 192 -6.52 39.56 1.72
N HIS A 193 -6.22 39.04 0.53
CA HIS A 193 -4.85 38.72 0.12
C HIS A 193 -4.03 39.99 -0.12
N ILE A 194 -4.66 41.05 -0.65
CA ILE A 194 -4.04 42.37 -0.81
C ILE A 194 -3.83 43.04 0.56
N THR A 195 -4.79 42.98 1.48
CA THR A 195 -4.61 43.58 2.83
C THR A 195 -3.53 42.89 3.64
N ILE A 196 -3.40 41.56 3.56
CA ILE A 196 -2.30 40.83 4.22
C ILE A 196 -0.94 41.17 3.60
N VAL A 197 -0.86 41.39 2.29
CA VAL A 197 0.37 41.83 1.64
C VAL A 197 0.70 43.29 2.01
N GLN A 198 -0.29 44.18 2.10
CA GLN A 198 -0.09 45.57 2.49
C GLN A 198 0.25 45.76 3.97
N SER A 199 -0.16 44.85 4.86
CA SER A 199 0.20 44.93 6.29
C SER A 199 1.52 44.24 6.62
N ALA A 200 2.07 43.47 5.69
CA ALA A 200 3.36 42.77 5.83
C ALA A 200 4.56 43.57 5.28
N TRP A 201 4.31 44.72 4.65
CA TRP A 201 5.29 45.70 4.17
C TRP A 201 5.06 47.05 4.85
#